data_AF-A0A2H1VBT2-F1
#
_entry.id   AF-A0A2H1VBT2-F1
#
_cell.length_a   1.000
_cell.length_b   1.000
_cell.length_c   1.000
_cell.angle_alpha   90.00
_cell.angle_beta   90.00
_cell.angle_gamma   90.00
#
_symmetry.space_group_name_H-M   'P 1'
#
loop_
_entity.id
_entity.type
_entity.pdbx_description
1 polymer ?
#
loop_
_entity_poly.entity_id
_entity_poly.type
_entity_poly.pdbx_seq_one_letter_code
_entity_poly.pdbx_strand_id
1 'polypeptide(L)'
;MNIYSQTLLCLLILVSCVLCENKYSRSANEKKKSDVEFRSLDKPFRMNKLNLLWTKARQRLTEPKLKSLYSDLMIQDKEELIYKRVKSEGGDKEGLKEAELRRKLTNIMSSYGLLHHFEPGAPKEKDHPAYNSAMDDYINKSIFKDKKLNYLWTKAEASGFTMEELLALREEFTHHQEKIDQYYDLLSDDSPKDDAFKNIINEDELDKFNEISEHTNEMTKDYIDKANLIREKHRDLRDGYDRLQRVVAKVGNTDF
;
A
#
# COMPACT_ATOMS: atom_id res chain seq x y z
N MET A 1 61.61 -10.95 61.62
CA MET A 1 60.26 -10.66 61.07
C MET A 1 60.27 -9.75 59.84
N ASN A 2 61.18 -8.77 59.73
CA ASN A 2 61.16 -7.80 58.61
C ASN A 2 61.44 -8.41 57.22
N ILE A 3 62.25 -9.46 57.12
CA ILE A 3 62.59 -10.10 55.83
C ILE A 3 61.37 -10.82 55.22
N TYR A 4 60.61 -11.56 56.03
CA TYR A 4 59.38 -12.23 55.57
C TYR A 4 58.27 -11.24 55.22
N SER A 5 58.21 -10.09 55.90
CA SER A 5 57.27 -9.02 55.56
C SER A 5 57.65 -8.32 54.25
N GLN A 6 58.95 -8.13 53.97
CA GLN A 6 59.41 -7.55 52.71
C GLN A 6 59.20 -8.51 51.53
N THR A 7 59.44 -9.80 51.71
CA THR A 7 59.17 -10.78 50.64
C THR A 7 57.67 -10.92 50.36
N LEU A 8 56.83 -10.86 51.39
CA LEU A 8 55.37 -10.83 51.23
C LEU A 8 54.92 -9.58 50.46
N LEU A 9 55.46 -8.40 50.80
CA LEU A 9 55.15 -7.14 50.10
C LEU A 9 55.56 -7.20 48.62
N CYS A 10 56.78 -7.70 48.33
CA CYS A 10 57.24 -7.87 46.95
C CYS A 10 56.38 -8.87 46.16
N LEU A 11 55.92 -9.94 46.81
CA LEU A 11 55.04 -10.94 46.18
C LEU A 11 53.64 -10.36 45.91
N LEU A 12 53.12 -9.52 46.82
CA LEU A 12 51.86 -8.78 46.65
C LEU A 12 51.93 -7.76 45.50
N ILE A 13 53.06 -7.06 45.38
CA ILE A 13 53.33 -6.13 44.27
C ILE A 13 53.41 -6.88 42.94
N LEU A 14 54.12 -8.01 42.89
CA LEU A 14 54.21 -8.85 41.69
C LEU A 14 52.84 -9.38 41.25
N VAL A 15 52.01 -9.85 42.18
CA VAL A 15 50.64 -10.30 41.89
C VAL A 15 49.78 -9.14 41.39
N SER A 16 49.92 -7.93 41.96
CA SER A 16 49.20 -6.75 41.48
C SER A 16 49.65 -6.29 40.09
N CYS A 17 50.91 -6.49 39.71
CA CYS A 17 51.39 -6.22 38.34
C CYS A 17 50.88 -7.25 37.32
N VAL A 18 50.61 -8.49 37.74
CA VAL A 18 50.03 -9.55 36.88
C VAL A 18 48.52 -9.37 36.73
N LEU A 19 47.82 -8.89 37.78
CA LEU A 19 46.38 -8.60 37.76
C LEU A 19 46.03 -7.23 37.17
N CYS A 20 47.00 -6.32 37.05
CA CYS A 20 46.84 -5.10 36.25
C CYS A 20 46.77 -5.51 34.78
N GLU A 21 45.55 -5.68 34.27
CA GLU A 21 45.30 -5.85 32.84
C GLU A 21 46.06 -4.76 32.07
N ASN A 22 47.06 -5.20 31.32
CA ASN A 22 47.95 -4.34 30.58
C ASN A 22 47.11 -3.54 29.56
N LYS A 23 47.04 -2.22 29.71
CA LYS A 23 46.31 -1.28 28.81
C LYS A 23 46.74 -1.39 27.34
N TYR A 24 47.84 -2.09 27.07
CA TYR A 24 48.43 -2.31 25.75
C TYR A 24 48.42 -3.78 25.31
N SER A 25 47.67 -4.66 25.98
CA SER A 25 47.51 -6.05 25.54
C SER A 25 46.69 -6.12 24.24
N ARG A 26 47.07 -7.03 23.33
CA ARG A 26 46.42 -7.19 22.01
C ARG A 26 44.91 -7.46 22.15
N SER A 27 44.49 -8.18 23.19
CA SER A 27 43.09 -8.47 23.51
C SER A 27 42.30 -7.25 24.02
N ALA A 28 42.96 -6.24 24.62
CA ALA A 28 42.31 -4.98 25.02
C ALA A 28 42.21 -3.96 23.87
N ASN A 29 43.10 -4.05 22.87
CA ASN A 29 43.11 -3.18 21.68
C ASN A 29 42.36 -3.76 20.47
N GLU A 30 42.01 -5.05 20.50
CA GLU A 30 41.02 -5.58 19.57
C GLU A 30 39.68 -4.92 19.90
N LYS A 31 39.28 -3.95 19.07
CA LYS A 31 37.90 -3.44 19.06
C LYS A 31 37.01 -4.67 18.97
N LYS A 32 36.37 -5.05 20.08
CA LYS A 32 35.25 -5.97 20.05
C LYS A 32 34.39 -5.49 18.89
N LYS A 33 34.24 -6.31 17.84
CA LYS A 33 33.15 -6.14 16.89
C LYS A 33 31.93 -6.29 17.76
N SER A 34 31.48 -5.20 18.37
CA SER A 34 30.17 -5.12 18.95
C SER A 34 29.28 -5.44 17.76
N ASP A 35 28.72 -6.63 17.74
CA ASP A 35 27.52 -6.90 16.98
C ASP A 35 26.47 -5.97 17.58
N VAL A 36 26.54 -4.70 17.16
CA VAL A 36 25.54 -3.71 17.50
C VAL A 36 24.28 -4.30 16.91
N GLU A 37 23.36 -4.71 17.76
CA GLU A 37 22.07 -5.20 17.31
C GLU A 37 21.35 -4.01 16.68
N PHE A 38 21.52 -3.83 15.38
CA PHE A 38 20.90 -2.74 14.62
C PHE A 38 19.36 -2.76 14.75
N ARG A 39 18.78 -3.88 15.18
CA ARG A 39 17.36 -4.00 15.48
C ARG A 39 16.97 -3.34 16.82
N SER A 40 17.84 -3.12 17.79
CA SER A 40 17.46 -2.51 19.08
C SER A 40 17.69 -1.00 19.16
N LEU A 41 18.30 -0.40 18.12
CA LEU A 41 18.50 1.05 18.03
C LEU A 41 17.17 1.76 17.76
N ASP A 42 16.56 2.29 18.83
CA ASP A 42 15.44 3.22 18.75
C ASP A 42 15.95 4.63 18.44
N LYS A 43 15.46 5.23 17.36
CA LYS A 43 15.82 6.59 16.85
C LYS A 43 17.34 6.87 16.76
N PRO A 44 18.09 6.15 15.93
CA PRO A 44 19.54 6.36 15.81
C PRO A 44 19.95 7.68 15.16
N PHE A 45 19.04 8.38 14.46
CA PHE A 45 19.35 9.61 13.72
C PHE A 45 18.82 10.85 14.44
N ARG A 46 19.50 11.99 14.26
CA ARG A 46 19.05 13.28 14.83
C ARG A 46 17.85 13.84 14.04
N MET A 47 17.71 13.45 12.78
CA MET A 47 16.61 13.86 11.92
C MET A 47 15.40 12.91 11.99
N ASN A 48 14.21 13.46 12.30
CA ASN A 48 12.97 12.68 12.37
C ASN A 48 12.59 11.97 11.06
N LYS A 49 12.83 12.61 9.90
CA LYS A 49 12.54 12.00 8.59
C LYS A 49 13.37 10.73 8.34
N LEU A 50 14.61 10.69 8.84
CA LEU A 50 15.50 9.53 8.73
C LEU A 50 15.10 8.44 9.74
N ASN A 51 14.66 8.82 10.95
CA ASN A 51 14.11 7.87 11.93
C ASN A 51 12.83 7.18 11.44
N LEU A 52 11.96 7.89 10.73
CA LEU A 52 10.78 7.30 10.10
C LEU A 52 11.19 6.28 9.03
N LEU A 53 12.14 6.65 8.16
CA LEU A 53 12.68 5.76 7.14
C LEU A 53 13.36 4.53 7.76
N TRP A 54 14.11 4.72 8.84
CA TRP A 54 14.74 3.64 9.60
C TRP A 54 13.73 2.65 10.19
N THR A 55 12.65 3.16 10.79
CA THR A 55 11.59 2.32 11.37
C THR A 55 10.91 1.47 10.28
N LYS A 56 10.63 2.07 9.12
CA LYS A 56 10.07 1.36 7.96
C LYS A 56 11.04 0.32 7.40
N ALA A 57 12.31 0.69 7.28
CA ALA A 57 13.36 -0.19 6.78
C ALA A 57 13.60 -1.40 7.70
N ARG A 58 13.57 -1.21 9.02
CA ARG A 58 13.72 -2.28 10.01
C ARG A 58 12.67 -3.39 9.86
N GLN A 59 11.46 -3.04 9.40
CA GLN A 59 10.37 -4.00 9.20
C GLN A 59 10.44 -4.73 7.86
N ARG A 60 11.06 -4.13 6.83
CA ARG A 60 11.00 -4.63 5.44
C ARG A 60 12.33 -5.20 4.91
N LEU A 61 13.48 -4.78 5.44
CA LEU A 61 14.80 -5.14 4.91
C LEU A 61 15.49 -6.25 5.72
N THR A 62 16.29 -7.07 5.02
CA THR A 62 17.16 -8.09 5.62
C THR A 62 18.36 -7.44 6.32
N GLU A 63 18.92 -8.11 7.33
CA GLU A 63 20.04 -7.59 8.15
C GLU A 63 21.25 -7.04 7.37
N PRO A 64 21.75 -7.67 6.29
CA PRO A 64 22.88 -7.10 5.53
C PRO A 64 22.50 -5.81 4.80
N LYS A 65 21.29 -5.73 4.22
CA LYS A 65 20.77 -4.53 3.58
C LYS A 65 20.50 -3.42 4.59
N LEU A 66 20.04 -3.78 5.79
CA LEU A 66 19.82 -2.85 6.89
C LEU A 66 21.12 -2.21 7.38
N LYS A 67 22.22 -2.97 7.45
CA LYS A 67 23.56 -2.43 7.81
C LYS A 67 24.07 -1.44 6.75
N SER A 68 23.89 -1.77 5.47
CA SER A 68 24.26 -0.88 4.36
C SER A 68 23.43 0.40 4.35
N LEU A 69 22.10 0.27 4.54
CA LEU A 69 21.21 1.43 4.65
C LEU A 69 21.56 2.28 5.87
N TYR A 70 21.93 1.66 6.99
CA TYR A 70 22.34 2.39 8.19
C TYR A 70 23.56 3.29 7.94
N SER A 71 24.61 2.78 7.28
CA SER A 71 25.77 3.61 6.93
C SER A 71 25.38 4.76 5.99
N ASP A 72 24.52 4.50 5.01
CA ASP A 72 24.10 5.51 4.03
C ASP A 72 23.25 6.61 4.70
N LEU A 73 22.31 6.23 5.59
CA LEU A 73 21.50 7.18 6.35
C LEU A 73 22.33 7.96 7.38
N MET A 74 23.38 7.36 7.94
CA MET A 74 24.30 8.05 8.86
C MET A 74 25.08 9.15 8.14
N ILE A 75 25.52 8.88 6.90
CA ILE A 75 26.18 9.88 6.05
C ILE A 75 25.20 11.01 5.72
N GLN A 76 23.99 10.66 5.30
CA GLN A 76 22.94 11.64 5.01
C GLN A 76 22.58 12.50 6.23
N ASP A 77 22.47 11.94 7.44
CA ASP A 77 22.18 12.70 8.69
C ASP A 77 23.27 13.75 8.95
N LYS A 78 24.54 13.39 8.73
CA LYS A 78 25.68 14.30 8.89
C LYS A 78 25.64 15.42 7.86
N GLU A 79 25.41 15.11 6.59
CA GLU A 79 25.32 16.12 5.51
C GLU A 79 24.14 17.07 5.73
N GLU A 80 22.98 16.57 6.17
CA GLU A 80 21.79 17.36 6.49
C GLU A 80 22.00 18.30 7.67
N LEU A 81 22.73 17.88 8.71
CA LEU A 81 23.06 18.75 9.84
C LEU A 81 23.99 19.88 9.44
N ILE A 82 24.98 19.59 8.59
CA ILE A 82 25.88 20.60 8.03
C ILE A 82 25.10 21.58 7.16
N TYR A 83 24.23 21.07 6.29
CA TYR A 83 23.37 21.89 5.45
C TYR A 83 22.46 22.81 6.27
N LYS A 84 21.81 22.31 7.32
CA LYS A 84 20.99 23.13 8.22
C LYS A 84 21.78 24.26 8.90
N ARG A 85 23.02 23.99 9.30
CA ARG A 85 23.92 25.02 9.84
C ARG A 85 24.22 26.09 8.81
N VAL A 86 24.67 25.70 7.62
CA VAL A 86 24.98 26.62 6.52
C VAL A 86 23.74 27.42 6.09
N LYS A 87 22.56 26.80 6.08
CA LYS A 87 21.28 27.46 5.81
C LYS A 87 20.93 28.50 6.87
N SER A 88 21.18 28.21 8.16
CA SER A 88 20.97 29.18 9.24
C SER A 88 21.93 30.36 9.20
N GLU A 89 23.13 30.16 8.64
CA GLU A 89 24.13 31.21 8.39
C GLU A 89 23.80 32.04 7.13
N GLY A 90 22.68 31.76 6.45
CA GLY A 90 22.25 32.47 5.24
C GLY A 90 22.91 31.99 3.94
N GLY A 91 23.63 30.86 3.99
CA GLY A 91 24.17 30.19 2.81
C GLY A 91 23.10 29.44 2.02
N ASP A 92 23.32 29.32 0.70
CA ASP A 92 22.49 28.60 -0.28
C ASP A 92 21.12 29.24 -0.60
N LYS A 93 21.15 30.46 -1.17
CA LYS A 93 19.95 31.15 -1.69
C LYS A 93 19.33 30.45 -2.90
N GLU A 94 20.13 29.70 -3.65
CA GLU A 94 19.70 28.98 -4.86
C GLU A 94 19.16 27.57 -4.55
N GLY A 95 19.30 27.08 -3.31
CA GLY A 95 18.78 25.78 -2.89
C GLY A 95 19.44 24.58 -3.59
N LEU A 96 20.60 24.78 -4.21
CA LEU A 96 21.30 23.77 -5.01
C LEU A 96 21.74 22.61 -4.13
N LYS A 97 22.28 22.92 -2.93
CA LYS A 97 22.72 21.90 -1.97
C LYS A 97 21.52 21.18 -1.35
N GLU A 98 20.40 21.89 -1.16
CA GLU A 98 19.15 21.25 -0.70
C GLU A 98 18.64 20.23 -1.72
N ALA A 99 18.60 20.60 -2.99
CA ALA A 99 18.16 19.72 -4.07
C ALA A 99 19.09 18.51 -4.21
N GLU A 100 20.41 18.69 -4.08
CA GLU A 100 21.37 17.59 -4.11
C GLU A 100 21.11 16.59 -2.96
N LEU A 101 20.92 17.07 -1.72
CA LEU A 101 20.63 16.21 -0.57
C LEU A 101 19.31 15.47 -0.73
N ARG A 102 18.27 16.14 -1.25
CA ARG A 102 16.99 15.50 -1.57
C ARG A 102 17.17 14.40 -2.61
N ARG A 103 17.92 14.66 -3.69
CA ARG A 103 18.22 13.66 -4.74
C ARG A 103 18.99 12.47 -4.19
N LYS A 104 20.01 12.70 -3.35
CA LYS A 104 20.74 11.62 -2.66
C LYS A 104 19.81 10.76 -1.81
N LEU A 105 18.94 11.39 -1.01
CA LEU A 105 17.96 10.66 -0.20
C LEU A 105 16.98 9.87 -1.08
N THR A 106 16.49 10.44 -2.17
CA THR A 106 15.63 9.74 -3.14
C THR A 106 16.34 8.54 -3.76
N ASN A 107 17.60 8.68 -4.14
CA ASN A 107 18.40 7.58 -4.69
C ASN A 107 18.59 6.45 -3.66
N ILE A 108 18.87 6.78 -2.40
CA ILE A 108 18.93 5.80 -1.29
C ILE A 108 17.56 5.12 -1.14
N MET A 109 16.46 5.88 -1.10
CA MET A 109 15.13 5.28 -0.99
C MET A 109 14.81 4.35 -2.16
N SER A 110 15.25 4.70 -3.38
CA SER A 110 15.07 3.88 -4.58
C SER A 110 15.93 2.60 -4.54
N SER A 111 17.20 2.69 -4.16
CA SER A 111 18.11 1.53 -4.14
C SER A 111 17.68 0.44 -3.15
N TYR A 112 17.03 0.84 -2.06
CA TYR A 112 16.49 -0.06 -1.06
C TYR A 112 14.99 -0.37 -1.22
N GLY A 113 14.35 0.07 -2.33
CA GLY A 113 12.94 -0.23 -2.62
C GLY A 113 11.93 0.42 -1.67
N LEU A 114 12.33 1.46 -0.94
CA LEU A 114 11.52 2.20 0.02
C LEU A 114 10.70 3.33 -0.64
N LEU A 115 10.94 3.61 -1.93
CA LEU A 115 10.38 4.74 -2.67
C LEU A 115 8.92 4.54 -3.12
N HIS A 116 8.50 3.30 -3.43
CA HIS A 116 7.19 3.00 -4.01
C HIS A 116 5.99 3.47 -3.17
N HIS A 117 6.16 3.73 -1.88
CA HIS A 117 5.09 4.21 -1.00
C HIS A 117 4.98 5.74 -0.88
N PHE A 118 5.90 6.50 -1.49
CA PHE A 118 5.94 7.96 -1.42
C PHE A 118 5.59 8.64 -2.74
N GLU A 119 5.41 7.90 -3.84
CA GLU A 119 4.93 8.46 -5.09
C GLU A 119 3.47 8.90 -4.94
N PRO A 120 3.14 10.18 -5.22
CA PRO A 120 1.76 10.66 -5.23
C PRO A 120 1.02 9.99 -6.39
N GLY A 121 0.25 8.94 -6.07
CA GLY A 121 -0.49 8.13 -7.06
C GLY A 121 -0.14 6.64 -7.06
N ALA A 122 0.91 6.22 -6.34
CA ALA A 122 1.16 4.80 -6.15
C ALA A 122 0.01 4.18 -5.31
N PRO A 123 -0.54 3.02 -5.72
CA PRO A 123 -1.57 2.35 -4.94
C PRO A 123 -0.99 2.06 -3.56
N LYS A 124 -1.58 2.66 -2.52
CA LYS A 124 -1.26 2.31 -1.14
C LYS A 124 -1.61 0.83 -1.00
N GLU A 125 -0.61 -0.05 -1.01
CA GLU A 125 -0.80 -1.44 -0.55
C GLU A 125 -1.41 -1.33 0.85
N LYS A 126 -2.69 -1.70 0.95
CA LYS A 126 -3.36 -1.78 2.23
C LYS A 126 -2.61 -2.88 2.99
N ASP A 127 -1.92 -2.52 4.07
CA ASP A 127 -1.14 -3.43 4.93
C ASP A 127 -1.99 -4.53 5.61
N HIS A 128 -3.29 -4.58 5.31
CA HIS A 128 -4.12 -5.75 5.56
C HIS A 128 -4.41 -6.39 4.20
N PRO A 129 -3.98 -7.65 3.95
CA PRO A 129 -4.58 -8.40 2.87
C PRO A 129 -6.07 -8.31 3.13
N ALA A 130 -6.80 -7.64 2.23
CA ALA A 130 -8.23 -7.76 2.23
C ALA A 130 -8.49 -9.27 2.25
N TYR A 131 -9.38 -9.74 3.12
CA TYR A 131 -9.79 -11.15 3.24
C TYR A 131 -10.23 -11.78 1.89
N ASN A 132 -10.18 -11.01 0.81
CA ASN A 132 -10.47 -11.35 -0.57
C ASN A 132 -9.26 -11.90 -1.36
N SER A 133 -8.00 -11.76 -0.91
CA SER A 133 -6.86 -12.27 -1.69
C SER A 133 -6.82 -13.80 -1.77
N ALA A 134 -7.38 -14.50 -0.79
CA ALA A 134 -7.56 -15.96 -0.85
C ALA A 134 -8.73 -16.39 -1.78
N MET A 135 -9.55 -15.44 -2.24
CA MET A 135 -10.57 -15.70 -3.28
C MET A 135 -9.97 -15.61 -4.69
N ASP A 136 -8.88 -14.87 -4.86
CA ASP A 136 -8.23 -14.64 -6.17
C ASP A 136 -7.68 -15.94 -6.78
N ASP A 137 -7.22 -16.88 -5.96
CA ASP A 137 -6.75 -18.19 -6.46
C ASP A 137 -7.89 -19.08 -6.99
N TYR A 138 -9.14 -18.85 -6.58
CA TYR A 138 -10.33 -19.49 -7.18
C TYR A 138 -10.81 -18.80 -8.47
N ILE A 139 -10.31 -17.61 -8.79
CA ILE A 139 -10.66 -16.87 -10.02
C ILE A 139 -10.09 -17.54 -11.27
N ASN A 140 -9.03 -18.35 -11.16
CA ASN A 140 -8.55 -19.17 -12.28
C ASN A 140 -9.53 -20.30 -12.70
N LYS A 141 -10.66 -20.47 -11.98
CA LYS A 141 -11.79 -21.32 -12.39
C LYS A 141 -13.09 -20.52 -12.60
N SER A 142 -13.08 -19.20 -12.49
CA SER A 142 -14.27 -18.39 -12.74
C SER A 142 -14.34 -18.06 -14.24
N ILE A 143 -15.25 -18.72 -14.95
CA ILE A 143 -15.55 -18.43 -16.36
C ILE A 143 -16.15 -17.02 -16.51
N PHE A 144 -16.84 -16.55 -15.46
CA PHE A 144 -17.50 -15.24 -15.42
C PHE A 144 -16.92 -14.36 -14.28
N LYS A 145 -17.00 -13.03 -14.40
CA LYS A 145 -16.54 -12.11 -13.35
C LYS A 145 -17.45 -12.15 -12.11
N ASP A 146 -18.75 -12.42 -12.29
CA ASP A 146 -19.68 -12.53 -11.17
C ASP A 146 -19.65 -13.94 -10.52
N LYS A 147 -19.42 -13.99 -9.21
CA LYS A 147 -19.48 -15.20 -8.38
C LYS A 147 -20.83 -15.93 -8.50
N LYS A 148 -21.94 -15.18 -8.59
CA LYS A 148 -23.29 -15.77 -8.69
C LYS A 148 -23.50 -16.51 -10.01
N LEU A 149 -22.94 -15.97 -11.10
CA LEU A 149 -23.01 -16.60 -12.42
C LEU A 149 -22.20 -17.89 -12.44
N ASN A 150 -20.99 -17.88 -11.88
CA ASN A 150 -20.18 -19.11 -11.77
C ASN A 150 -20.88 -20.20 -10.95
N TYR A 151 -21.53 -19.85 -9.85
CA TYR A 151 -22.32 -20.82 -9.08
C TYR A 151 -23.43 -21.44 -9.94
N LEU A 152 -24.17 -20.61 -10.67
CA LEU A 152 -25.25 -21.07 -11.53
C LEU A 152 -24.73 -21.92 -12.71
N TRP A 153 -23.56 -21.59 -13.25
CA TRP A 153 -22.87 -22.38 -14.27
C TRP A 153 -22.44 -23.76 -13.75
N THR A 154 -21.84 -23.85 -12.55
CA THR A 154 -21.49 -25.16 -11.97
C THR A 154 -22.72 -26.03 -11.72
N LYS A 155 -23.86 -25.41 -11.38
CA LYS A 155 -25.14 -26.10 -11.24
C LYS A 155 -25.67 -26.58 -12.59
N ALA A 156 -25.46 -25.80 -13.65
CA ALA A 156 -25.83 -26.17 -15.01
C ALA A 156 -24.96 -27.33 -15.53
N GLU A 157 -23.64 -27.28 -15.35
CA GLU A 157 -22.75 -28.40 -15.73
C GLU A 157 -23.12 -29.69 -15.00
N ALA A 158 -23.58 -29.59 -13.75
CA ALA A 158 -24.07 -30.72 -12.99
C ALA A 158 -25.45 -31.23 -13.45
N SER A 159 -26.27 -30.40 -14.12
CA SER A 159 -27.65 -30.73 -14.48
C SER A 159 -27.83 -31.39 -15.85
N GLY A 160 -26.80 -32.08 -16.36
CA GLY A 160 -26.96 -33.01 -17.50
C GLY A 160 -27.42 -32.38 -18.82
N PHE A 161 -27.17 -31.09 -19.06
CA PHE A 161 -27.53 -30.44 -20.32
C PHE A 161 -26.85 -31.10 -21.52
N THR A 162 -27.54 -31.09 -22.67
CA THR A 162 -26.89 -31.43 -23.94
C THR A 162 -25.87 -30.36 -24.31
N MET A 163 -24.89 -30.71 -25.16
CA MET A 163 -23.83 -29.78 -25.56
C MET A 163 -24.38 -28.52 -26.25
N GLU A 164 -25.44 -28.65 -27.05
CA GLU A 164 -26.07 -27.53 -27.75
C GLU A 164 -26.79 -26.59 -26.79
N GLU A 165 -27.54 -27.13 -25.82
CA GLU A 165 -28.21 -26.35 -24.79
C GLU A 165 -27.21 -25.63 -23.87
N LEU A 166 -26.08 -26.28 -23.56
CA LEU A 166 -25.03 -25.69 -22.74
C LEU A 166 -24.33 -24.53 -23.46
N LEU A 167 -24.16 -24.61 -24.78
CA LEU A 167 -23.63 -23.50 -25.59
C LEU A 167 -24.60 -22.30 -25.63
N ALA A 168 -25.90 -22.56 -25.86
CA ALA A 168 -26.92 -21.50 -25.82
C ALA A 168 -27.02 -20.86 -24.44
N LEU A 169 -26.92 -21.68 -23.37
CA LEU A 169 -26.90 -21.18 -22.01
C LEU A 169 -25.65 -20.31 -21.76
N ARG A 170 -24.47 -20.74 -22.24
CA ARG A 170 -23.25 -19.95 -22.12
C ARG A 170 -23.38 -18.57 -22.76
N GLU A 171 -23.99 -18.49 -23.94
CA GLU A 171 -24.25 -17.23 -24.64
C GLU A 171 -25.17 -16.31 -23.83
N GLU A 172 -26.24 -16.86 -23.25
CA GLU A 172 -27.15 -16.12 -22.35
C GLU A 172 -26.45 -15.63 -21.07
N PHE A 173 -25.55 -16.43 -20.49
CA PHE A 173 -24.72 -16.02 -19.36
C PHE A 173 -23.72 -14.91 -19.73
N THR A 174 -23.11 -14.96 -20.92
CA THR A 174 -22.23 -13.89 -21.39
C THR A 174 -22.99 -12.59 -21.61
N HIS A 175 -24.17 -12.63 -22.22
CA HIS A 175 -25.01 -11.44 -22.35
C HIS A 175 -25.47 -10.88 -21.01
N HIS A 176 -25.71 -11.75 -20.02
CA HIS A 176 -26.02 -11.29 -18.68
C HIS A 176 -24.83 -10.61 -18.01
N GLN A 177 -23.61 -11.14 -18.18
CA GLN A 177 -22.38 -10.50 -17.70
C GLN A 177 -22.16 -9.13 -18.36
N GLU A 178 -22.41 -8.99 -19.67
CA GLU A 178 -22.32 -7.71 -20.38
C GLU A 178 -23.32 -6.69 -19.82
N LYS A 179 -24.56 -7.11 -19.51
CA LYS A 179 -25.56 -6.23 -18.86
C LYS A 179 -25.12 -5.79 -17.46
N ILE A 180 -24.49 -6.68 -16.70
CA ILE A 180 -23.96 -6.36 -15.37
C ILE A 180 -22.84 -5.32 -15.49
N ASP A 181 -21.92 -5.52 -16.44
CA ASP A 181 -20.81 -4.61 -16.68
C ASP A 181 -21.35 -3.21 -17.10
N GLN A 182 -22.32 -3.15 -18.02
CA GLN A 182 -22.99 -1.89 -18.40
C GLN A 182 -23.66 -1.17 -17.22
N TYR A 183 -24.30 -1.92 -16.31
CA TYR A 183 -24.90 -1.34 -15.12
C TYR A 183 -23.85 -0.74 -14.17
N TYR A 184 -22.73 -1.43 -13.97
CA TYR A 184 -21.62 -0.90 -13.17
C TYR A 184 -20.97 0.32 -13.82
N ASP A 185 -20.85 0.34 -15.15
CA ASP A 185 -20.35 1.51 -15.88
C ASP A 185 -21.25 2.73 -15.64
N LEU A 186 -22.57 2.57 -15.77
CA LEU A 186 -23.56 3.63 -15.46
C LEU A 186 -23.46 4.12 -14.01
N LEU A 187 -23.29 3.20 -13.05
CA LEU A 187 -23.12 3.57 -11.64
C LEU A 187 -21.78 4.28 -11.39
N SER A 188 -20.73 3.92 -12.12
CA SER A 188 -19.41 4.52 -11.99
C SER A 188 -19.32 5.92 -12.61
N ASP A 189 -20.17 6.20 -13.59
CA ASP A 189 -20.38 7.52 -14.20
C ASP A 189 -21.24 8.41 -13.28
N ASP A 190 -22.23 7.83 -12.60
CA ASP A 190 -23.07 8.52 -11.62
C ASP A 190 -22.35 8.79 -10.28
N SER A 191 -21.29 8.03 -9.98
CA SER A 191 -20.41 8.35 -8.84
C SER A 191 -19.81 9.74 -9.06
N PRO A 192 -20.03 10.69 -8.14
CA PRO A 192 -19.58 12.06 -8.29
C PRO A 192 -18.06 12.14 -8.20
N LYS A 193 -17.37 11.96 -9.32
CA LYS A 193 -15.92 12.15 -9.43
C LYS A 193 -15.56 13.65 -9.42
N ASP A 194 -16.53 14.53 -9.68
CA ASP A 194 -16.35 15.99 -9.82
C ASP A 194 -17.06 16.85 -8.76
N ASP A 195 -17.72 16.27 -7.75
CA ASP A 195 -18.40 17.07 -6.71
C ASP A 195 -17.44 17.83 -5.78
N ALA A 196 -16.12 17.62 -5.91
CA ALA A 196 -15.12 18.44 -5.23
C ALA A 196 -15.18 19.93 -5.64
N PHE A 197 -15.73 20.25 -6.82
CA PHE A 197 -15.78 21.62 -7.35
C PHE A 197 -17.19 22.25 -7.37
N LYS A 198 -18.25 21.49 -7.07
CA LYS A 198 -19.65 22.00 -7.12
C LYS A 198 -20.10 22.80 -5.90
N ASN A 199 -19.27 22.91 -4.86
CA ASN A 199 -19.54 23.79 -3.71
C ASN A 199 -18.97 25.21 -3.88
N ILE A 200 -18.34 25.51 -5.01
CA ILE A 200 -17.96 26.88 -5.35
C ILE A 200 -19.24 27.53 -5.89
N ILE A 201 -19.87 28.37 -5.07
CA ILE A 201 -20.99 29.21 -5.52
C ILE A 201 -20.42 30.08 -6.65
N ASN A 202 -20.78 29.74 -7.89
CA ASN A 202 -20.42 30.55 -9.04
C ASN A 202 -21.36 31.77 -9.02
N GLU A 203 -20.83 32.99 -8.91
CA GLU A 203 -21.64 34.21 -8.82
C GLU A 203 -22.57 34.37 -10.05
N ASP A 204 -22.16 33.85 -11.21
CA ASP A 204 -22.96 33.79 -12.44
C ASP A 204 -24.18 32.84 -12.34
N GLU A 205 -24.17 31.84 -11.45
CA GLU A 205 -25.28 30.91 -11.23
C GLU A 205 -26.38 31.50 -10.32
N LEU A 206 -26.01 32.48 -9.48
CA LEU A 206 -26.92 33.16 -8.57
C LEU A 206 -27.89 34.08 -9.33
N ASP A 207 -27.41 34.74 -10.39
CA ASP A 207 -28.23 35.57 -11.27
C ASP A 207 -29.21 34.72 -12.10
N LYS A 208 -28.81 33.49 -12.48
CA LYS A 208 -29.66 32.54 -13.21
C LYS A 208 -30.81 31.97 -12.37
N PHE A 209 -30.69 31.95 -11.04
CA PHE A 209 -31.74 31.46 -10.15
C PHE A 209 -32.93 32.42 -10.01
N ASN A 210 -32.72 33.71 -10.32
CA ASN A 210 -33.79 34.72 -10.32
C ASN A 210 -34.60 34.75 -11.62
N GLU A 211 -34.07 34.19 -12.71
CA GLU A 211 -34.83 33.96 -13.93
C GLU A 211 -35.49 32.58 -13.88
N ILE A 212 -36.82 32.53 -13.85
CA ILE A 212 -37.59 31.29 -14.04
C ILE A 212 -37.40 30.86 -15.50
N SER A 213 -36.28 30.20 -15.79
CA SER A 213 -35.96 29.67 -17.12
C SER A 213 -36.26 28.17 -17.17
N GLU A 214 -36.84 27.76 -18.31
CA GLU A 214 -37.20 26.38 -18.67
C GLU A 214 -36.02 25.40 -18.55
N HIS A 215 -34.78 25.91 -18.63
CA HIS A 215 -33.52 25.16 -18.53
C HIS A 215 -33.22 24.55 -17.15
N THR A 216 -33.74 25.11 -16.06
CA THR A 216 -33.59 24.49 -14.72
C THR A 216 -34.39 23.19 -14.62
N ASN A 217 -35.51 23.13 -15.33
CA ASN A 217 -36.38 21.96 -15.41
C ASN A 217 -35.72 20.83 -16.23
N GLU A 218 -35.00 21.17 -17.30
CA GLU A 218 -34.24 20.22 -18.14
C GLU A 218 -33.15 19.49 -17.35
N MET A 219 -32.32 20.22 -16.59
CA MET A 219 -31.29 19.61 -15.72
C MET A 219 -31.90 18.62 -14.73
N THR A 220 -32.99 18.99 -14.05
CA THR A 220 -33.65 18.07 -13.09
C THR A 220 -34.26 16.86 -13.78
N LYS A 221 -34.75 17.03 -15.01
CA LYS A 221 -35.32 15.96 -15.82
C LYS A 221 -34.26 14.95 -16.25
N ASP A 222 -33.08 15.41 -16.66
CA ASP A 222 -31.97 14.53 -17.03
C ASP A 222 -31.49 13.65 -15.86
N TYR A 223 -31.43 14.20 -14.64
CA TYR A 223 -31.13 13.42 -13.44
C TYR A 223 -32.23 12.40 -13.13
N ILE A 224 -33.50 12.79 -13.25
CA ILE A 224 -34.64 11.89 -13.04
C ILE A 224 -34.65 10.77 -14.09
N ASP A 225 -34.39 11.09 -15.35
CA ASP A 225 -34.36 10.15 -16.47
C ASP A 225 -33.18 9.17 -16.33
N LYS A 226 -31.99 9.64 -15.93
CA LYS A 226 -30.83 8.77 -15.65
C LYS A 226 -31.10 7.86 -14.43
N ALA A 227 -31.68 8.37 -13.35
CA ALA A 227 -32.05 7.55 -12.19
C ALA A 227 -33.12 6.49 -12.54
N ASN A 228 -34.08 6.85 -13.38
CA ASN A 228 -35.07 5.90 -13.91
C ASN A 228 -34.42 4.82 -14.77
N LEU A 229 -33.45 5.17 -15.61
CA LEU A 229 -32.67 4.22 -16.41
C LEU A 229 -31.90 3.22 -15.53
N ILE A 230 -31.22 3.70 -14.48
CA ILE A 230 -30.51 2.81 -13.54
C ILE A 230 -31.49 1.84 -12.88
N ARG A 231 -32.67 2.33 -12.46
CA ARG A 231 -33.71 1.49 -11.85
C ARG A 231 -34.26 0.44 -12.83
N GLU A 232 -34.47 0.82 -14.09
CA GLU A 232 -34.89 -0.09 -15.15
C GLU A 232 -33.84 -1.18 -15.38
N LYS A 233 -32.57 -0.80 -15.57
CA LYS A 233 -31.46 -1.74 -15.74
C LYS A 233 -31.29 -2.67 -14.55
N HIS A 234 -31.47 -2.17 -13.33
CA HIS A 234 -31.40 -3.00 -12.13
C HIS A 234 -32.52 -4.06 -12.10
N ARG A 235 -33.73 -3.68 -12.53
CA ARG A 235 -34.85 -4.61 -12.66
C ARG A 235 -34.58 -5.65 -13.75
N ASP A 236 -34.09 -5.23 -14.91
CA ASP A 236 -33.76 -6.13 -16.02
C ASP A 236 -32.67 -7.14 -15.64
N LEU A 237 -31.69 -6.73 -14.84
CA LEU A 237 -30.67 -7.63 -14.30
C LEU A 237 -31.27 -8.66 -13.34
N ARG A 238 -32.16 -8.23 -12.45
CA ARG A 238 -32.85 -9.17 -11.57
C ARG A 238 -33.69 -10.18 -12.34
N ASP A 239 -34.51 -9.70 -13.28
CA ASP A 239 -35.41 -10.55 -14.08
C ASP A 239 -34.60 -11.51 -14.98
N GLY A 240 -33.47 -11.05 -15.54
CA GLY A 240 -32.54 -11.86 -16.30
C GLY A 240 -31.89 -12.97 -15.48
N TYR A 241 -31.46 -12.66 -14.25
CA TYR A 241 -30.90 -13.66 -13.34
C TYR A 241 -31.94 -14.70 -12.92
N ASP A 242 -33.16 -14.26 -12.58
CA ASP A 242 -34.26 -15.16 -12.21
C ASP A 242 -34.66 -16.08 -13.39
N ARG A 243 -34.60 -15.58 -14.64
CA ARG A 243 -34.78 -16.41 -15.84
C ARG A 243 -33.69 -17.47 -15.95
N LEU A 244 -32.42 -17.09 -15.84
CA LEU A 244 -31.29 -18.04 -15.88
C LEU A 244 -31.43 -19.10 -14.78
N GLN A 245 -31.78 -18.68 -13.57
CA GLN A 245 -31.97 -19.59 -12.44
C GLN A 245 -33.11 -20.57 -12.68
N ARG A 246 -34.21 -20.11 -13.30
CA ARG A 246 -35.34 -20.98 -13.67
C ARG A 246 -34.96 -21.98 -14.75
N VAL A 247 -34.20 -21.57 -15.77
CA VAL A 247 -33.74 -22.47 -16.84
C VAL A 247 -32.85 -23.57 -16.26
N VAL A 248 -31.88 -23.19 -15.42
CA VAL A 248 -30.99 -24.15 -14.76
C VAL A 248 -31.76 -25.06 -13.79
N ALA A 249 -32.76 -24.55 -13.08
CA ALA A 249 -33.57 -25.35 -12.16
C ALA A 249 -34.58 -26.28 -12.87
N LYS A 250 -35.09 -25.89 -14.04
CA LYS A 250 -36.13 -26.65 -14.76
C LYS A 250 -35.62 -28.01 -15.24
N VAL A 251 -34.36 -28.10 -15.68
CA VAL A 251 -33.79 -29.34 -16.21
C VAL A 251 -33.52 -30.37 -15.12
N GLY A 252 -33.20 -29.95 -13.89
CA GLY A 252 -33.11 -30.87 -12.75
C GLY A 252 -34.44 -31.53 -12.34
N ASN A 253 -35.57 -31.10 -12.90
CA ASN A 253 -36.90 -31.65 -12.64
C ASN A 253 -37.48 -32.44 -13.83
N THR A 254 -36.77 -32.53 -14.96
CA THR A 254 -37.21 -33.28 -16.15
C THR A 254 -36.77 -34.75 -16.17
N ASP A 255 -36.21 -35.26 -15.06
CA ASP A 255 -35.97 -36.68 -14.85
C ASP A 255 -37.29 -37.40 -14.51
N PHE A 256 -38.11 -37.66 -15.52
CA PHE A 256 -39.18 -38.67 -15.52
C PHE A 256 -39.29 -39.33 -16.90
#